data_AF-A0A2N9ANB6-F1
#
_entry.id   AF-A0A2N9ANB6-F1
#
_cell.length_a   1.000
_cell.length_b   1.000
_cell.length_c   1.000
_cell.angle_alpha   90.00
_cell.angle_beta   90.00
_cell.angle_gamma   90.00
#
_symmetry.space_group_name_H-M   'P 1'
#
loop_
_entity.id
_entity.type
_entity.pdbx_description
1 polymer ?
#
loop_
_entity_poly.entity_id
_entity_poly.type
_entity_poly.pdbx_seq_one_letter_code
_entity_poly.pdbx_strand_id
1 'polypeptide(L)'
;MTLSPPKPPRREPKVDLSGLTDRQILVRQGVVTLGELAFGPRWQSDLAAALSQEAGRRVGQAQVSHWVLGVRPVPESLVEPLQQLAMRIAADLVRRADRIRADWSAAPQEDVDALPGPPA
;
A
#
# COMPACT_ATOMS: atom_id res chain seq x y z
N MET A 1 -38.73 -12.67 18.93
CA MET A 1 -37.32 -12.45 18.53
C MET A 1 -37.15 -13.02 17.13
N THR A 2 -37.09 -12.18 16.10
CA THR A 2 -36.95 -12.63 14.70
C THR A 2 -35.47 -12.74 14.35
N LEU A 3 -35.01 -13.98 14.11
CA LEU A 3 -33.66 -14.27 13.61
C LEU A 3 -33.56 -13.79 12.16
N SER A 4 -32.68 -12.83 11.89
CA SER A 4 -32.36 -12.41 10.52
C SER A 4 -31.62 -13.54 9.78
N PRO A 5 -31.92 -13.80 8.51
CA PRO A 5 -31.28 -14.86 7.75
C PRO A 5 -29.76 -14.61 7.57
N PRO A 6 -28.95 -15.67 7.42
CA PRO A 6 -27.51 -15.56 7.25
C PRO A 6 -27.17 -14.81 5.96
N LYS A 7 -26.24 -13.87 6.07
CA LYS A 7 -25.77 -13.02 4.98
C LYS A 7 -25.19 -13.90 3.86
N PRO A 8 -25.58 -13.73 2.59
CA PRO A 8 -25.09 -14.57 1.50
C PRO A 8 -23.56 -14.47 1.35
N PRO A 9 -22.88 -15.53 0.86
CA PRO A 9 -21.44 -15.53 0.65
C PRO A 9 -21.05 -14.39 -0.28
N ARG A 10 -20.03 -13.64 0.12
CA ARG A 10 -19.54 -12.46 -0.60
C ARG A 10 -18.93 -12.93 -1.92
N ARG A 11 -19.64 -12.72 -3.05
CA ARG A 11 -19.10 -13.00 -4.38
C ARG A 11 -17.79 -12.22 -4.55
N GLU A 12 -16.72 -12.92 -4.90
CA GLU A 12 -15.46 -12.30 -5.26
C GLU A 12 -15.70 -11.40 -6.49
N PRO A 13 -15.31 -10.13 -6.43
CA PRO A 13 -15.56 -9.22 -7.55
C PRO A 13 -14.65 -9.62 -8.72
N LYS A 14 -15.27 -10.01 -9.84
CA LYS A 14 -14.56 -10.40 -11.06
C LYS A 14 -13.88 -9.15 -11.65
N VAL A 15 -12.56 -9.20 -11.79
CA VAL A 15 -11.79 -8.18 -12.51
C VAL A 15 -12.06 -8.32 -14.00
N ASP A 16 -12.41 -7.23 -14.67
CA ASP A 16 -12.60 -7.17 -16.13
C ASP A 16 -11.76 -6.05 -16.71
N LEU A 17 -10.80 -6.42 -17.57
CA LEU A 17 -9.85 -5.49 -18.19
C LEU A 17 -10.08 -5.35 -19.71
N SER A 18 -11.06 -6.07 -20.26
CA SER A 18 -11.26 -6.18 -21.72
C SER A 18 -11.54 -4.83 -22.40
N GLY A 19 -12.08 -3.86 -21.65
CA GLY A 19 -12.35 -2.50 -22.13
C GLY A 19 -11.22 -1.49 -21.91
N LEU A 20 -10.05 -1.91 -21.42
CA LEU A 20 -8.92 -1.04 -21.12
C LEU A 20 -7.80 -1.17 -22.14
N THR A 21 -7.14 -0.05 -22.44
CA THR A 21 -5.88 -0.03 -23.20
C THR A 21 -4.71 -0.55 -22.37
N ASP A 22 -3.63 -0.99 -23.01
CA ASP A 22 -2.42 -1.46 -22.32
C ASP A 22 -1.86 -0.42 -21.33
N ARG A 23 -1.89 0.86 -21.71
CA ARG A 23 -1.47 1.96 -20.83
C ARG A 23 -2.35 2.05 -19.58
N GLN A 24 -3.66 1.91 -19.71
CA GLN A 24 -4.59 1.94 -18.58
C GLN A 24 -4.42 0.71 -17.67
N ILE A 25 -4.12 -0.45 -18.26
CA ILE A 25 -3.80 -1.68 -17.52
C ILE A 25 -2.52 -1.48 -16.69
N LEU A 26 -1.47 -0.90 -17.28
CA LEU A 26 -0.22 -0.57 -16.58
C LEU A 26 -0.45 0.42 -15.44
N VAL A 27 -1.20 1.50 -15.66
CA VAL A 27 -1.53 2.48 -14.61
C VAL A 27 -2.33 1.81 -13.48
N ARG A 28 -3.32 0.98 -13.81
CA ARG A 28 -4.08 0.19 -12.82
C ARG A 28 -3.14 -0.69 -12.00
N GLN A 29 -2.22 -1.39 -12.65
CA GLN A 29 -1.28 -2.27 -11.95
C GLN A 29 -0.39 -1.47 -10.99
N GLY A 30 0.09 -0.30 -11.42
CA GLY A 30 0.81 0.64 -10.54
C GLY A 30 -0.02 1.06 -9.32
N VAL A 31 -1.31 1.36 -9.49
CA VAL A 31 -2.22 1.68 -8.37
C VAL A 31 -2.36 0.54 -7.38
N VAL A 32 -2.55 -0.70 -7.88
CA VAL A 32 -2.69 -1.88 -7.02
C VAL A 32 -1.41 -2.13 -6.24
N THR A 33 -0.26 -2.17 -6.93
CA THR A 33 1.04 -2.41 -6.33
C THR A 33 1.40 -1.32 -5.32
N LEU A 34 1.19 -0.05 -5.66
CA LEU A 34 1.41 1.06 -4.72
C LEU A 34 0.54 0.90 -3.47
N GLY A 35 -0.75 0.62 -3.65
CA GLY A 35 -1.68 0.44 -2.54
C GLY A 35 -1.23 -0.63 -1.56
N GLU A 36 -0.88 -1.81 -2.08
CA GLU A 36 -0.42 -2.95 -1.28
C GLU A 36 0.89 -2.66 -0.56
N LEU A 37 1.88 -2.10 -1.25
CA LEU A 37 3.20 -1.82 -0.66
C LEU A 37 3.14 -0.69 0.37
N ALA A 38 2.31 0.32 0.14
CA ALA A 38 2.26 1.52 0.97
C ALA A 38 1.38 1.36 2.22
N PHE A 39 0.25 0.68 2.09
CA PHE A 39 -0.80 0.64 3.12
C PHE A 39 -1.19 -0.77 3.56
N GLY A 40 -0.71 -1.81 2.87
CA GLY A 40 -0.96 -3.21 3.25
C GLY A 40 -2.38 -3.69 2.91
N PRO A 41 -2.92 -4.66 3.67
CA PRO A 41 -4.26 -5.18 3.42
C PRO A 41 -5.34 -4.10 3.57
N ARG A 42 -6.35 -4.12 2.68
CA ARG A 42 -7.48 -3.15 2.68
C ARG A 42 -7.07 -1.69 2.41
N TRP A 43 -5.97 -1.50 1.68
CA TRP A 43 -5.38 -0.21 1.30
C TRP A 43 -6.27 0.82 0.58
N GLN A 44 -7.40 0.43 -0.02
CA GLN A 44 -8.15 1.30 -0.95
C GLN A 44 -8.63 2.61 -0.29
N SER A 45 -9.01 2.58 0.98
CA SER A 45 -9.42 3.77 1.73
C SER A 45 -8.25 4.72 2.00
N ASP A 46 -7.10 4.19 2.39
CA ASP A 46 -5.92 4.97 2.72
C ASP A 46 -5.31 5.59 1.46
N LEU A 47 -5.26 4.84 0.35
CA LEU A 47 -4.86 5.39 -0.94
C LEU A 47 -5.80 6.52 -1.37
N ALA A 48 -7.13 6.34 -1.23
CA ALA A 48 -8.08 7.39 -1.60
C ALA A 48 -7.87 8.66 -0.77
N ALA A 49 -7.61 8.53 0.53
CA ALA A 49 -7.33 9.66 1.41
C ALA A 49 -6.01 10.36 1.02
N ALA A 50 -4.94 9.60 0.80
CA ALA A 50 -3.63 10.14 0.43
C ALA A 50 -3.67 10.83 -0.94
N LEU A 51 -4.32 10.20 -1.93
CA LEU A 51 -4.48 10.77 -3.26
C LEU A 51 -5.39 11.99 -3.26
N SER A 52 -6.38 12.05 -2.37
CA SER A 52 -7.22 13.26 -2.24
C SER A 52 -6.40 14.48 -1.83
N GLN A 53 -5.43 14.29 -0.94
CA GLN A 53 -4.52 15.34 -0.50
C GLN A 53 -3.59 15.76 -1.65
N GLU A 54 -2.97 14.78 -2.31
CA GLU A 54 -2.02 15.04 -3.41
C GLU A 54 -2.70 15.71 -4.61
N ALA A 55 -3.90 15.28 -4.97
CA ALA A 55 -4.63 15.81 -6.11
C ALA A 55 -5.38 17.12 -5.82
N GLY A 56 -5.38 17.61 -4.57
CA GLY A 56 -6.12 18.80 -4.15
C GLY A 56 -7.65 18.68 -4.31
N ARG A 57 -8.18 17.47 -4.47
CA ARG A 57 -9.61 17.20 -4.67
C ARG A 57 -10.00 15.85 -4.10
N ARG A 58 -11.29 15.69 -3.75
CA ARG A 58 -11.80 14.45 -3.17
C ARG A 58 -11.71 13.28 -4.16
N VAL A 59 -11.04 12.21 -3.75
CA VAL A 59 -11.06 10.88 -4.34
C VAL A 59 -11.72 9.92 -3.33
N GLY A 60 -12.78 9.24 -3.76
CA GLY A 60 -13.50 8.29 -2.93
C GLY A 60 -12.97 6.86 -3.06
N GLN A 61 -13.10 6.06 -1.98
CA GLN A 61 -12.75 4.64 -1.99
C GLN A 61 -13.50 3.84 -3.08
N ALA A 62 -14.75 4.20 -3.38
CA ALA A 62 -15.50 3.61 -4.49
C ALA A 62 -14.86 3.88 -5.87
N GLN A 63 -14.24 5.05 -6.07
CA GLN A 63 -13.52 5.35 -7.32
C GLN A 63 -12.28 4.48 -7.44
N VAL A 64 -11.50 4.36 -6.37
CA VAL A 64 -10.34 3.46 -6.31
C VAL A 64 -10.77 2.01 -6.59
N SER A 65 -11.87 1.56 -6.01
CA SER A 65 -12.42 0.22 -6.25
C SER A 65 -12.75 -0.01 -7.73
N HIS A 66 -13.36 0.96 -8.42
CA HIS A 66 -13.62 0.85 -9.86
C HIS A 66 -12.33 0.71 -10.69
N TRP A 67 -11.25 1.40 -10.31
CA TRP A 67 -9.96 1.27 -10.99
C TRP A 67 -9.36 -0.12 -10.77
N VAL A 68 -9.40 -0.63 -9.54
CA VAL A 68 -8.91 -1.96 -9.17
C VAL A 68 -9.69 -3.05 -9.89
N LEU A 69 -11.01 -2.92 -10.03
CA LEU A 69 -11.83 -3.92 -10.71
C LEU A 69 -11.76 -3.82 -12.24
N GLY A 70 -11.16 -2.75 -12.77
CA GLY A 70 -11.11 -2.48 -14.22
C GLY A 70 -12.41 -1.93 -14.81
N VAL A 71 -13.42 -1.66 -13.97
CA VAL A 71 -14.72 -1.09 -14.37
C VAL A 71 -14.56 0.29 -14.99
N ARG A 72 -13.60 1.08 -14.49
CA ARG A 72 -13.21 2.37 -15.08
C ARG A 72 -11.70 2.54 -15.04
N PRO A 73 -11.09 3.16 -16.06
CA PRO A 73 -9.69 3.54 -15.97
C PRO A 73 -9.48 4.61 -14.90
N VAL A 74 -8.24 4.71 -14.42
CA VAL A 74 -7.78 5.86 -13.67
C VAL A 74 -7.89 7.10 -14.57
N PRO A 75 -8.54 8.20 -14.13
CA PRO A 75 -8.57 9.44 -14.90
C PRO A 75 -7.16 9.96 -15.18
N GLU A 76 -6.89 10.42 -16.41
CA GLU A 76 -5.57 10.97 -16.78
C GLU A 76 -5.13 12.12 -15.85
N SER A 77 -6.07 12.95 -15.40
CA SER A 77 -5.82 14.03 -14.42
C SER A 77 -5.38 13.55 -13.03
N LEU A 78 -5.42 12.25 -12.73
CA LEU A 78 -4.92 11.67 -11.49
C LEU A 78 -3.61 10.90 -11.69
N VAL A 79 -3.12 10.72 -12.92
CA VAL A 79 -1.91 9.97 -13.20
C VAL A 79 -0.68 10.68 -12.61
N GLU A 80 -0.55 11.99 -12.82
CA GLU A 80 0.55 12.76 -12.24
C GLU A 80 0.50 12.82 -10.70
N PRO A 81 -0.64 13.14 -10.05
CA PRO A 81 -0.76 13.04 -8.60
C PRO A 81 -0.42 11.65 -8.05
N LEU A 82 -0.82 10.58 -8.74
CA LEU A 82 -0.45 9.21 -8.33
C LEU A 82 1.06 8.98 -8.41
N GLN A 83 1.73 9.48 -9.44
CA GLN A 83 3.19 9.37 -9.58
C GLN A 83 3.90 10.15 -8.46
N GLN A 84 3.48 11.38 -8.18
CA GLN A 84 4.03 12.18 -7.09
C GLN A 84 3.84 11.50 -5.73
N LEU A 85 2.64 10.98 -5.47
CA LEU A 85 2.33 10.20 -4.27
C LEU A 85 3.24 8.96 -4.17
N ALA A 86 3.41 8.21 -5.27
CA ALA A 86 4.26 7.02 -5.31
C ALA A 86 5.72 7.34 -4.97
N MET A 87 6.28 8.41 -5.55
CA MET A 87 7.66 8.83 -5.27
C MET A 87 7.84 9.26 -3.81
N ARG A 88 6.87 10.01 -3.27
CA ARG A 88 6.88 10.44 -1.87
C ARG A 88 6.85 9.25 -0.91
N ILE A 89 5.98 8.27 -1.17
CA ILE A 89 5.89 7.05 -0.37
C ILE A 89 7.18 6.22 -0.49
N ALA A 90 7.72 6.06 -1.69
CA ALA A 90 8.96 5.32 -1.90
C ALA A 90 10.12 5.92 -1.09
N ALA A 91 10.27 7.25 -1.13
CA ALA A 91 11.28 7.95 -0.32
C ALA A 91 11.07 7.74 1.19
N ASP A 92 9.82 7.70 1.65
CA ASP A 92 9.50 7.44 3.05
C ASP A 92 9.81 6.00 3.47
N LEU A 93 9.48 5.03 2.63
CA LEU A 93 9.80 3.61 2.87
C LEU A 93 11.30 3.38 2.95
N VAL A 94 12.10 4.03 2.11
CA VAL A 94 13.57 3.98 2.19
C VAL A 94 14.05 4.51 3.54
N ARG A 95 13.59 5.70 3.96
CA ARG A 95 13.96 6.27 5.27
C ARG A 95 13.60 5.35 6.43
N ARG A 96 12.41 4.74 6.40
CA ARG A 96 11.99 3.78 7.43
C ARG A 96 12.88 2.54 7.43
N ALA A 97 13.22 2.01 6.25
CA ALA A 97 14.11 0.86 6.13
C ALA A 97 15.51 1.17 6.70
N ASP A 98 16.06 2.34 6.38
CA ASP A 98 17.35 2.79 6.91
C ASP A 98 17.32 2.94 8.42
N ARG A 99 16.23 3.49 8.97
CA ARG A 99 16.04 3.60 10.42
C ARG A 99 16.03 2.23 11.10
N ILE A 100 15.27 1.27 10.56
CA ILE A 100 15.22 -0.10 11.08
C ILE A 100 16.61 -0.73 11.06
N ARG A 101 17.37 -0.58 9.96
CA ARG A 101 18.74 -1.09 9.89
C ARG A 101 19.64 -0.46 10.94
N ALA A 102 19.58 0.86 11.12
CA ALA A 102 20.39 1.55 12.12
C ALA A 102 20.09 1.07 13.55
N ASP A 103 18.80 0.90 13.90
CA ASP A 103 18.38 0.49 15.23
C ASP A 103 18.76 -0.97 15.54
N TRP A 104 18.85 -1.85 14.54
CA TRP A 104 19.09 -3.29 14.73
C TRP A 104 20.49 -3.79 14.33
N SER A 105 21.26 -3.01 13.56
CA SER A 105 22.66 -3.34 13.27
C SER A 105 23.61 -2.96 14.40
N ALA A 106 23.19 -2.08 15.30
CA ALA A 106 23.92 -1.71 16.52
C ALA A 106 23.63 -2.69 17.68
N ALA A 107 23.73 -4.01 17.43
CA ALA A 107 23.72 -4.97 18.54
C ALA A 107 24.93 -4.66 19.45
N PRO A 108 24.75 -4.58 20.78
CA PRO A 108 25.89 -4.52 21.69
C PRO A 108 26.74 -5.76 21.43
N GLN A 109 28.02 -5.58 21.10
CA GLN A 109 28.97 -6.67 21.30
C GLN A 109 28.96 -6.92 22.81
N GLU A 110 28.31 -7.99 23.25
CA GLU A 110 28.62 -8.53 24.56
C GLU A 110 30.13 -8.82 24.52
N ASP A 111 30.91 -8.05 25.29
CA ASP A 111 32.31 -8.34 25.55
C ASP A 111 32.36 -9.69 26.30
N VAL A 112 32.38 -10.77 25.52
CA VAL A 112 32.49 -12.15 26.03
C VAL A 112 33.86 -12.40 26.66
N ASP A 113 34.77 -11.42 26.62
CA ASP A 113 36.12 -11.48 27.21
C ASP A 113 36.19 -11.08 28.69
N ALA A 114 35.06 -10.74 29.33
CA ALA A 114 35.02 -10.38 30.75
C ALA A 114 34.69 -11.54 31.70
N LEU A 115 35.04 -12.79 31.37
CA LEU A 115 35.07 -13.87 32.37
C LEU A 115 36.44 -13.88 33.07
N PRO A 116 36.54 -13.53 34.37
CA PRO A 116 37.78 -13.76 35.11
C PRO A 116 38.04 -15.27 35.16
N GLY A 117 39.24 -15.67 34.71
CA GLY A 117 39.69 -17.06 34.77
C GLY A 117 39.62 -17.62 36.20
N PRO A 118 39.45 -18.95 36.36
CA PRO A 118 39.24 -19.55 37.67
C PRO A 118 40.44 -19.27 38.60
N PRO A 119 40.21 -19.09 39.91
CA PRO A 119 41.29 -18.88 40.86
C PRO A 119 42.21 -20.11 40.92
N ALA A 120 43.51 -19.83 40.97
CA ALA A 120 44.59 -20.82 41.09
C ALA A 120 44.58 -21.55 42.43
#